data_AF-O30125-F1
#
_entry.id   AF-O30125-F1
#
_cell.length_a   1.000
_cell.length_b   1.000
_cell.length_c   1.000
_cell.angle_alpha   90.00
_cell.angle_beta   90.00
_cell.angle_gamma   90.00
#
_symmetry.space_group_name_H-M   'P 1'
#
loop_
_entity.id
_entity.type
_entity.pdbx_description
1 polymer ?
#
loop_
_entity_poly.entity_id
_entity_poly.type
_entity_poly.pdbx_seq_one_letter_code
_entity_poly.pdbx_strand_id
1 'polypeptide(L)'
;MVDLDLTQIQKDILYALITLYKKKSGGSVKGEEIAELINRNPGTVRNQMQALRALGLVEGVPGPKGGYRPTSKAYELLSVTRPEESVVVPVVVNGNVMEELSAEEIVLPSISNPNICQARIRIIGDIKKINPGDSVIVGPTPVNEMMVYGKVVGRDDTENTIVLDIEKIVALPKDTVGEHMSSPIISVDAEESVVNAAKVLAENGIYCTPVQKNGKFVGIFTLDHVAKAVAEGKLNAKVEEVMRPKLVMVEKDTKIGEALRLMRDEKVRILLVTDKGEPVGVITDQKILTRLAPEQVET
;
A
#
# COMPACT_ATOMS: atom_id res chain seq x y z
N MET A 1 0.59 -33.67 -2.16
CA MET A 1 -0.34 -33.07 -1.18
C MET A 1 -1.65 -32.88 -1.90
N VAL A 2 -2.76 -33.40 -1.39
CA VAL A 2 -4.04 -33.41 -2.12
C VAL A 2 -4.56 -31.98 -2.18
N ASP A 3 -4.62 -31.41 -3.39
CA ASP A 3 -5.31 -30.15 -3.63
C ASP A 3 -6.81 -30.41 -3.45
N LEU A 4 -7.37 -29.90 -2.36
CA LEU A 4 -8.78 -30.08 -2.03
C LEU A 4 -9.54 -28.92 -2.68
N ASP A 5 -10.13 -29.19 -3.84
CA ASP A 5 -10.90 -28.19 -4.57
C ASP A 5 -12.23 -27.93 -3.85
N LEU A 6 -12.22 -26.93 -2.97
CA LEU A 6 -13.41 -26.48 -2.25
C LEU A 6 -14.25 -25.56 -3.14
N THR A 7 -15.55 -25.77 -3.15
CA THR A 7 -16.49 -24.84 -3.77
C THR A 7 -16.43 -23.47 -3.08
N GLN A 8 -16.82 -22.40 -3.76
CA GLN A 8 -16.79 -21.05 -3.19
C GLN A 8 -17.63 -20.94 -1.90
N ILE A 9 -18.83 -21.55 -1.89
CA ILE A 9 -19.70 -21.58 -0.69
C ILE A 9 -19.00 -22.26 0.49
N GLN A 10 -18.21 -23.31 0.24
CA GLN A 10 -17.46 -24.00 1.29
C GLN A 10 -16.32 -23.13 1.83
N LYS A 11 -15.64 -22.36 0.97
CA LYS A 11 -14.61 -21.38 1.38
C LYS A 11 -15.23 -20.28 2.23
N ASP A 12 -16.36 -19.71 1.79
CA ASP A 12 -17.08 -18.65 2.49
C ASP A 12 -17.55 -19.11 3.89
N ILE A 13 -18.11 -20.32 3.98
CA ILE A 13 -18.53 -20.92 5.26
C ILE A 13 -17.34 -21.16 6.19
N LEU A 14 -16.21 -21.63 5.64
CA LEU A 14 -15.02 -21.92 6.42
C LEU A 14 -14.36 -20.64 6.95
N TYR A 15 -14.31 -19.58 6.12
CA TYR A 15 -13.85 -18.25 6.53
C TYR A 15 -14.73 -17.67 7.62
N ALA A 16 -16.05 -17.66 7.41
CA ALA A 16 -17.02 -17.17 8.39
C ALA A 16 -16.94 -17.92 9.73
N LEU A 17 -16.80 -19.25 9.69
CA LEU A 17 -16.58 -20.07 10.87
C LEU A 17 -15.33 -19.63 11.65
N ILE A 18 -14.18 -19.48 10.98
CA ILE A 18 -12.92 -19.09 11.63
C ILE A 18 -13.01 -17.69 12.23
N THR A 19 -13.57 -16.74 11.49
CA THR A 19 -13.75 -15.35 11.94
C THR A 19 -14.60 -15.28 13.21
N LEU A 20 -15.74 -15.97 13.23
CA LEU A 20 -16.62 -16.03 14.41
C LEU A 20 -15.98 -16.80 15.58
N TYR A 21 -15.20 -17.85 15.29
CA TYR A 21 -14.50 -18.62 16.30
C TYR A 21 -13.40 -17.80 17.02
N LYS A 22 -12.63 -17.00 16.26
CA LYS A 22 -11.66 -16.03 16.79
C LYS A 22 -12.35 -14.98 17.68
N LYS A 23 -13.46 -14.39 17.20
CA LYS A 23 -14.23 -13.38 17.95
C LYS A 23 -14.79 -13.92 19.27
N LYS A 24 -15.08 -15.21 19.34
CA LYS A 24 -15.57 -15.91 20.54
C LYS A 24 -14.47 -16.49 21.44
N SER A 25 -13.20 -16.14 21.20
CA SER A 25 -12.05 -16.64 21.99
C SER A 25 -12.04 -18.17 22.16
N GLY A 26 -12.42 -18.92 21.11
CA GLY A 26 -12.43 -20.39 21.12
C GLY A 26 -13.77 -21.07 21.46
N GLY A 27 -14.85 -20.30 21.58
CA GLY A 27 -16.22 -20.84 21.70
C GLY A 27 -16.74 -21.48 20.41
N SER A 28 -17.68 -22.43 20.51
CA SER A 28 -18.41 -22.99 19.36
C SER A 28 -19.24 -21.92 18.63
N VAL A 29 -19.32 -22.02 17.31
CA VAL A 29 -20.07 -21.09 16.45
C VAL A 29 -21.33 -21.77 15.92
N LYS A 30 -22.49 -21.15 16.07
CA LYS A 30 -23.75 -21.73 15.56
C LYS A 30 -23.85 -21.59 14.04
N GLY A 31 -24.57 -22.52 13.40
CA GLY A 31 -24.79 -22.49 11.95
C GLY A 31 -25.56 -21.24 11.50
N GLU A 32 -26.48 -20.75 12.35
CA GLU A 32 -27.26 -19.54 12.11
C GLU A 32 -26.38 -18.29 12.06
N GLU A 33 -25.37 -18.20 12.94
CA GLU A 33 -24.43 -17.05 12.98
C GLU A 33 -23.54 -17.01 11.73
N ILE A 34 -23.15 -18.19 11.24
CA ILE A 34 -22.37 -18.31 10.02
C ILE A 34 -23.23 -17.93 8.82
N ALA A 35 -24.48 -18.40 8.79
CA ALA A 35 -25.45 -18.08 7.76
C ALA A 35 -25.78 -16.59 7.68
N GLU A 36 -25.90 -15.92 8.83
CA GLU A 36 -26.08 -14.47 8.92
C GLU A 36 -24.86 -13.72 8.35
N LEU A 37 -23.64 -14.13 8.75
CA LEU A 37 -22.41 -13.47 8.31
C LEU A 37 -22.18 -13.56 6.79
N ILE A 38 -22.55 -14.68 6.17
CA ILE A 38 -22.40 -14.87 4.71
C ILE A 38 -23.69 -14.59 3.92
N ASN A 39 -24.74 -14.08 4.59
CA ASN A 39 -26.05 -13.82 4.02
C ASN A 39 -26.64 -15.03 3.23
N ARG A 40 -26.65 -16.20 3.86
CA ARG A 40 -27.18 -17.46 3.28
C ARG A 40 -28.24 -18.10 4.17
N ASN A 41 -28.96 -19.06 3.60
CA ASN A 41 -29.94 -19.84 4.35
C ASN A 41 -29.23 -20.77 5.40
N PRO A 42 -29.68 -20.78 6.67
CA PRO A 42 -29.10 -21.66 7.70
C PRO A 42 -29.11 -23.16 7.36
N GLY A 43 -30.11 -23.62 6.63
CA GLY A 43 -30.19 -25.00 6.12
C GLY A 43 -29.08 -25.31 5.13
N THR A 44 -28.75 -24.38 4.23
CA THR A 44 -27.63 -24.52 3.29
C THR A 44 -26.30 -24.60 4.03
N VAL A 45 -26.10 -23.73 5.03
CA VAL A 45 -24.89 -23.75 5.86
C VAL A 45 -24.77 -25.08 6.62
N ARG A 46 -25.86 -25.56 7.22
CA ARG A 46 -25.88 -26.86 7.91
C ARG A 46 -25.50 -28.03 6.99
N ASN A 47 -26.01 -28.03 5.75
CA ASN A 47 -25.69 -29.06 4.76
C ASN A 47 -24.20 -29.01 4.36
N GLN A 48 -23.68 -27.83 4.07
CA GLN A 48 -22.27 -27.66 3.72
C GLN A 48 -21.32 -27.96 4.90
N MET A 49 -21.75 -27.68 6.13
CA MET A 49 -21.01 -28.06 7.33
C MET A 49 -20.87 -29.58 7.50
N GLN A 50 -21.86 -30.36 7.06
CA GLN A 50 -21.73 -31.83 7.06
C GLN A 50 -20.65 -32.27 6.06
N ALA A 51 -20.60 -31.66 4.87
CA ALA A 51 -19.56 -31.92 3.88
C ALA A 51 -18.18 -31.50 4.40
N LEU A 52 -18.04 -30.31 4.97
CA LEU A 52 -16.79 -29.81 5.54
C LEU A 52 -16.30 -30.67 6.73
N ARG A 53 -17.23 -31.22 7.51
CA ARG A 53 -16.90 -32.20 8.57
C ARG A 53 -16.37 -33.51 8.00
N ALA A 54 -16.95 -34.03 6.92
CA ALA A 54 -16.46 -35.22 6.24
C ALA A 54 -15.05 -35.03 5.67
N LEU A 55 -14.70 -33.81 5.26
CA LEU A 55 -13.34 -33.44 4.81
C LEU A 55 -12.33 -33.24 5.97
N GLY A 56 -12.79 -33.31 7.22
CA GLY A 56 -11.99 -33.09 8.42
C GLY A 56 -11.60 -31.62 8.64
N LEU A 57 -12.33 -30.67 8.04
CA LEU A 57 -12.07 -29.23 8.16
C LEU A 57 -12.83 -28.61 9.35
N VAL A 58 -13.93 -29.24 9.77
CA VAL A 58 -14.80 -28.71 10.83
C VAL A 58 -15.22 -29.82 11.80
N GLU A 59 -15.27 -29.50 13.08
CA GLU A 59 -15.83 -30.34 14.14
C GLU A 59 -17.18 -29.82 14.60
N GLY A 60 -18.14 -30.73 14.85
CA GLY A 60 -19.44 -30.39 15.43
C GLY A 60 -19.42 -30.55 16.95
N VAL A 61 -19.92 -29.56 17.67
CA VAL A 61 -20.09 -29.58 19.14
C VAL A 61 -21.57 -29.83 19.44
N PRO A 62 -21.94 -30.92 20.15
CA PRO A 62 -23.32 -31.21 20.49
C PRO A 62 -23.83 -30.39 21.70
N GLY A 63 -25.15 -30.30 21.85
CA GLY A 63 -25.81 -29.70 23.02
C GLY A 63 -26.35 -28.28 22.82
N PRO A 64 -26.90 -27.64 23.87
CA PRO A 64 -27.55 -26.31 23.79
C PRO A 64 -26.57 -25.15 23.53
N LYS A 65 -25.29 -25.34 23.83
CA LYS A 65 -24.17 -24.49 23.40
C LYS A 65 -23.44 -25.05 22.16
N GLY A 66 -24.10 -25.95 21.44
CA GLY A 66 -23.57 -26.64 20.29
C GLY A 66 -23.32 -25.71 19.10
N GLY A 67 -22.61 -26.23 18.11
CA GLY A 67 -22.18 -25.47 16.94
C GLY A 67 -21.01 -26.15 16.24
N TYR A 68 -20.13 -25.34 15.67
CA TYR A 68 -19.01 -25.80 14.85
C TYR A 68 -17.70 -25.19 15.35
N ARG A 69 -16.61 -25.92 15.15
CA ARG A 69 -15.24 -25.48 15.41
C ARG A 69 -14.35 -25.80 14.21
N PRO A 70 -13.46 -24.89 13.78
CA PRO A 70 -12.49 -25.19 12.74
C PRO A 70 -11.40 -26.13 13.28
N THR A 71 -10.90 -27.04 12.44
CA THR A 71 -9.73 -27.89 12.77
C THR A 71 -8.43 -27.22 12.34
N SER A 72 -7.27 -27.70 12.82
CA SER A 72 -5.96 -27.22 12.35
C SER A 72 -5.81 -27.33 10.82
N LYS A 73 -6.40 -28.37 10.21
CA LYS A 73 -6.43 -28.57 8.76
C LYS A 73 -7.20 -27.46 8.03
N ALA A 74 -8.27 -26.93 8.62
CA ALA A 74 -8.96 -25.77 8.06
C ALA A 74 -8.12 -24.50 8.12
N TYR A 75 -7.40 -24.29 9.21
CA TYR A 75 -6.45 -23.18 9.29
C TYR A 75 -5.33 -23.33 8.27
N GLU A 76 -4.72 -24.51 8.12
CA GLU A 76 -3.64 -24.74 7.13
C GLU A 76 -4.12 -24.51 5.69
N LEU A 77 -5.31 -25.03 5.34
CA LEU A 77 -5.89 -24.88 4.00
C LEU A 77 -6.20 -23.41 3.70
N LEU A 78 -6.70 -22.68 4.69
CA LEU A 78 -6.85 -21.23 4.62
C LEU A 78 -5.55 -20.46 4.85
N SER A 79 -4.46 -21.05 5.34
CA SER A 79 -3.15 -20.40 5.51
C SER A 79 -2.31 -20.48 4.25
N VAL A 80 -2.60 -21.44 3.37
CA VAL A 80 -2.21 -21.37 1.95
C VAL A 80 -2.98 -20.24 1.25
N THR A 81 -4.12 -19.81 1.83
CA THR A 81 -4.92 -18.62 1.49
C THR A 81 -4.85 -17.53 2.60
N ARG A 82 -3.64 -17.26 3.14
CA ARG A 82 -3.36 -16.44 4.35
C ARG A 82 -4.40 -15.32 4.67
N PRO A 83 -5.21 -15.44 5.75
CA PRO A 83 -6.18 -14.45 6.19
C PRO A 83 -5.78 -13.77 7.52
N GLU A 84 -4.48 -13.64 7.81
CA GLU A 84 -4.04 -12.92 9.02
C GLU A 84 -4.01 -11.40 8.81
N GLU A 85 -4.17 -10.91 7.59
CA GLU A 85 -4.39 -9.48 7.30
C GLU A 85 -5.30 -9.36 6.07
N SER A 86 -6.62 -9.51 6.19
CA SER A 86 -7.50 -8.99 5.14
C SER A 86 -7.45 -7.46 5.22
N VAL A 87 -6.40 -6.89 4.63
CA VAL A 87 -6.22 -5.45 4.53
C VAL A 87 -7.33 -4.94 3.62
N VAL A 88 -8.13 -4.01 4.14
CA VAL A 88 -9.14 -3.30 3.34
C VAL A 88 -8.43 -2.68 2.14
N VAL A 89 -8.87 -3.03 0.94
CA VAL A 89 -8.41 -2.38 -0.30
C VAL A 89 -9.39 -1.27 -0.61
N PRO A 90 -9.02 0.01 -0.38
CA PRO A 90 -9.97 1.11 -0.45
C PRO A 90 -10.59 1.24 -1.84
N VAL A 91 -11.86 1.64 -1.85
CA VAL A 91 -12.59 2.05 -3.06
C VAL A 91 -12.95 3.52 -2.91
N VAL A 92 -12.49 4.35 -3.83
CA VAL A 92 -12.79 5.78 -3.89
C VAL A 92 -13.74 6.02 -5.04
N VAL A 93 -14.85 6.71 -4.79
CA VAL A 93 -15.88 7.02 -5.81
C VAL A 93 -16.04 8.53 -5.87
N ASN A 94 -15.82 9.11 -7.05
CA ASN A 94 -15.90 10.54 -7.30
C ASN A 94 -15.10 11.38 -6.27
N GLY A 95 -13.92 10.88 -5.88
CA GLY A 95 -13.02 11.53 -4.92
C GLY A 95 -13.32 11.25 -3.44
N ASN A 96 -14.41 10.53 -3.11
CA ASN A 96 -14.76 10.19 -1.73
C ASN A 96 -14.39 8.73 -1.43
N VAL A 97 -13.68 8.50 -0.32
CA VAL A 97 -13.38 7.15 0.15
C VAL A 97 -14.66 6.52 0.69
N MET A 98 -14.99 5.33 0.20
CA MET A 98 -16.16 4.57 0.62
C MET A 98 -15.75 3.61 1.75
N GLU A 99 -15.91 4.03 2.99
CA GLU A 99 -15.42 3.29 4.17
C GLU A 99 -16.00 1.87 4.31
N GLU A 100 -17.22 1.68 3.80
CA GLU A 100 -17.94 0.40 3.81
C GLU A 100 -17.60 -0.52 2.63
N LEU A 101 -16.77 -0.06 1.69
CA LEU A 101 -16.41 -0.82 0.49
C LEU A 101 -14.94 -1.25 0.53
N SER A 102 -14.69 -2.50 0.15
CA SER A 102 -13.33 -3.02 -0.07
C SER A 102 -13.27 -3.83 -1.35
N ALA A 103 -12.26 -3.61 -2.19
CA ALA A 103 -12.03 -4.52 -3.29
C ALA A 103 -11.48 -5.87 -2.80
N GLU A 104 -11.98 -6.96 -3.36
CA GLU A 104 -11.57 -8.33 -3.03
C GLU A 104 -10.79 -8.95 -4.20
N GLU A 105 -11.23 -8.70 -5.43
CA GLU A 105 -10.65 -9.29 -6.63
C GLU A 105 -10.63 -8.27 -7.77
N ILE A 106 -9.57 -8.32 -8.59
CA ILE A 106 -9.45 -7.55 -9.83
C ILE A 106 -9.14 -8.53 -10.96
N VAL A 107 -10.05 -8.65 -11.92
CA VAL A 107 -9.88 -9.45 -13.14
C VAL A 107 -9.69 -8.52 -14.32
N LEU A 108 -8.67 -8.76 -15.14
CA LEU A 108 -8.37 -8.00 -16.35
C LEU A 108 -8.70 -8.86 -17.59
N PRO A 109 -9.96 -8.98 -18.00
CA PRO A 109 -10.34 -9.89 -19.10
C PRO A 109 -9.89 -9.41 -20.48
N SER A 110 -9.60 -8.12 -20.64
CA SER A 110 -9.40 -7.49 -21.95
C SER A 110 -7.95 -7.10 -22.25
N ILE A 111 -6.96 -7.70 -21.58
CA ILE A 111 -5.53 -7.34 -21.73
C ILE A 111 -5.00 -7.48 -23.18
N SER A 112 -5.58 -8.36 -23.98
CA SER A 112 -5.19 -8.59 -25.38
C SER A 112 -5.97 -7.72 -26.36
N ASN A 113 -6.95 -6.94 -25.88
CA ASN A 113 -7.76 -6.09 -26.73
C ASN A 113 -7.02 -4.75 -26.98
N PRO A 114 -6.81 -4.36 -28.25
CA PRO A 114 -6.03 -3.17 -28.57
C PRO A 114 -6.72 -1.83 -28.21
N ASN A 115 -8.04 -1.83 -28.01
CA ASN A 115 -8.84 -0.61 -27.88
C ASN A 115 -9.64 -0.53 -26.58
N ILE A 116 -9.67 -1.60 -25.77
CA ILE A 116 -10.50 -1.69 -24.57
C ILE A 116 -9.67 -2.30 -23.45
N CYS A 117 -9.47 -1.54 -22.37
CA CYS A 117 -8.82 -2.04 -21.17
C CYS A 117 -9.85 -2.06 -20.04
N GLN A 118 -10.62 -3.16 -19.93
CA GLN A 118 -11.60 -3.30 -18.86
C GLN A 118 -11.06 -4.10 -17.69
N ALA A 119 -11.47 -3.71 -16.49
CA ALA A 119 -11.35 -4.49 -15.27
C ALA A 119 -12.73 -4.89 -14.77
N ARG A 120 -12.84 -6.10 -14.21
CA ARG A 120 -13.95 -6.49 -13.34
C ARG A 120 -13.43 -6.50 -11.92
N ILE A 121 -14.10 -5.76 -11.04
CA ILE A 121 -13.68 -5.63 -9.65
C ILE A 121 -14.80 -6.15 -8.76
N ARG A 122 -14.51 -7.22 -8.04
CA ARG A 122 -15.39 -7.74 -6.99
C ARG A 122 -15.19 -6.90 -5.74
N ILE A 123 -16.28 -6.40 -5.19
CA ILE A 123 -16.27 -5.52 -4.03
C ILE A 123 -17.00 -6.23 -2.88
N ILE A 124 -16.50 -6.06 -1.67
CA ILE A 124 -17.20 -6.36 -0.42
C ILE A 124 -17.93 -5.08 -0.01
N GLY A 125 -19.24 -5.17 0.26
CA GLY A 125 -20.09 -4.04 0.64
C GLY A 125 -21.22 -3.74 -0.37
N ASP A 126 -21.95 -2.65 -0.16
CA ASP A 126 -23.10 -2.27 -1.01
C ASP A 126 -22.68 -1.45 -2.24
N ILE A 127 -22.52 -2.13 -3.37
CA ILE A 127 -22.15 -1.50 -4.64
C ILE A 127 -23.29 -0.68 -5.27
N LYS A 128 -24.50 -0.66 -4.69
CA LYS A 128 -25.60 0.19 -5.21
C LYS A 128 -25.28 1.67 -5.16
N LYS A 129 -24.30 2.05 -4.34
CA LYS A 129 -23.75 3.41 -4.23
C LYS A 129 -22.83 3.80 -5.38
N ILE A 130 -22.44 2.84 -6.23
CA ILE A 130 -21.61 3.04 -7.41
C ILE A 130 -22.49 2.93 -8.66
N ASN A 131 -22.47 3.96 -9.50
CA ASN A 131 -23.27 4.07 -10.71
C ASN A 131 -22.40 4.08 -11.98
N PRO A 132 -22.93 3.60 -13.11
CA PRO A 132 -22.28 3.82 -14.41
C PRO A 132 -21.99 5.29 -14.65
N GLY A 133 -20.78 5.60 -15.11
CA GLY A 133 -20.24 6.94 -15.29
C GLY A 133 -19.41 7.46 -14.12
N ASP A 134 -19.49 6.86 -12.93
CA ASP A 134 -18.69 7.27 -11.77
C ASP A 134 -17.20 7.03 -12.02
N SER A 135 -16.38 7.98 -11.56
CA SER A 135 -14.93 7.80 -11.50
C SER A 135 -14.57 7.01 -10.25
N VAL A 136 -13.85 5.91 -10.42
CA VAL A 136 -13.50 4.99 -9.34
C VAL A 136 -11.98 4.78 -9.29
N ILE A 137 -11.45 4.75 -8.07
CA ILE A 137 -10.09 4.33 -7.77
C ILE A 137 -10.15 3.13 -6.84
N VAL A 138 -9.46 2.06 -7.19
CA VAL A 138 -9.33 0.86 -6.36
C VAL A 138 -7.88 0.69 -5.94
N GLY A 139 -7.62 0.67 -4.63
CA GLY A 139 -6.29 0.60 -4.04
C GLY A 139 -6.03 1.70 -3.00
N PRO A 140 -4.81 1.75 -2.44
CA PRO A 140 -3.66 0.90 -2.75
C PRO A 140 -3.85 -0.56 -2.33
N THR A 141 -3.40 -1.51 -3.14
CA THR A 141 -3.33 -2.92 -2.72
C THR A 141 -2.18 -3.15 -1.73
N PRO A 142 -2.25 -4.17 -0.85
CA PRO A 142 -1.33 -4.28 0.29
C PRO A 142 0.12 -4.56 -0.07
N VAL A 143 0.34 -5.17 -1.25
CA VAL A 143 1.64 -5.75 -1.60
C VAL A 143 2.51 -4.79 -2.41
N ASN A 144 1.96 -4.20 -3.49
CA ASN A 144 2.68 -3.31 -4.42
C ASN A 144 2.06 -1.90 -4.46
N GLU A 145 1.19 -1.57 -3.50
CA GLU A 145 0.41 -0.33 -3.50
C GLU A 145 -0.27 -0.05 -4.84
N MET A 146 -0.73 -1.11 -5.52
CA MET A 146 -1.33 -0.99 -6.84
C MET A 146 -2.62 -0.21 -6.73
N MET A 147 -2.82 0.72 -7.66
CA MET A 147 -4.00 1.55 -7.81
C MET A 147 -4.53 1.42 -9.23
N VAL A 148 -5.82 1.12 -9.36
CA VAL A 148 -6.53 1.06 -10.63
C VAL A 148 -7.48 2.24 -10.70
N TYR A 149 -7.35 3.06 -11.74
CA TYR A 149 -8.16 4.23 -12.00
C TYR A 149 -9.03 3.94 -13.22
N GLY A 150 -10.32 4.25 -13.14
CA GLY A 150 -11.21 4.07 -14.27
C GLY A 150 -12.59 4.64 -14.07
N LYS A 151 -13.42 4.49 -15.10
CA LYS A 151 -14.84 4.84 -15.07
C LYS A 151 -15.70 3.60 -15.06
N VAL A 152 -16.76 3.62 -14.26
CA VAL A 152 -17.70 2.51 -14.20
C VAL A 152 -18.50 2.47 -15.49
N VAL A 153 -18.42 1.37 -16.22
CA VAL A 153 -19.23 1.14 -17.44
C VAL A 153 -20.45 0.28 -17.15
N GLY A 154 -20.40 -0.51 -16.10
CA GLY A 154 -21.48 -1.41 -15.72
C GLY A 154 -21.29 -2.01 -14.35
N ARG A 155 -22.33 -2.70 -13.87
CA ARG A 155 -22.38 -3.33 -12.56
C ARG A 155 -23.17 -4.63 -12.64
N ASP A 156 -22.72 -5.63 -11.90
CA ASP A 156 -23.40 -6.88 -11.66
C ASP A 156 -23.74 -7.00 -10.17
N ASP A 157 -25.01 -6.76 -9.85
CA ASP A 157 -25.53 -6.84 -8.47
C ASP A 157 -25.55 -8.27 -7.92
N THR A 158 -25.54 -9.29 -8.78
CA THR A 158 -25.58 -10.70 -8.36
C THR A 158 -24.22 -11.16 -7.88
N GLU A 159 -23.17 -10.77 -8.61
CA GLU A 159 -21.77 -11.12 -8.32
C GLU A 159 -21.01 -10.04 -7.53
N ASN A 160 -21.74 -9.01 -7.07
CA ASN A 160 -21.20 -7.85 -6.37
C ASN A 160 -19.96 -7.24 -7.06
N THR A 161 -20.04 -7.10 -8.39
CA THR A 161 -18.92 -6.74 -9.25
C THR A 161 -19.22 -5.46 -10.00
N ILE A 162 -18.23 -4.56 -10.09
CA ILE A 162 -18.26 -3.42 -11.01
C ILE A 162 -17.36 -3.69 -12.22
N VAL A 163 -17.75 -3.19 -13.38
CA VAL A 163 -16.93 -3.19 -14.59
C VAL A 163 -16.38 -1.78 -14.77
N LEU A 164 -15.06 -1.65 -14.76
CA LEU A 164 -14.35 -0.40 -15.00
C LEU A 164 -13.74 -0.41 -16.40
N ASP A 165 -13.89 0.69 -17.13
CA ASP A 165 -12.99 1.05 -18.21
C ASP A 165 -11.77 1.77 -17.60
N ILE A 166 -10.61 1.15 -17.75
CA ILE A 166 -9.38 1.53 -17.04
C ILE A 166 -8.73 2.71 -17.77
N GLU A 167 -8.55 3.81 -17.03
CA GLU A 167 -7.82 4.99 -17.50
C GLU A 167 -6.32 4.87 -17.19
N LYS A 168 -5.97 4.31 -16.02
CA LYS A 168 -4.59 4.15 -15.59
C LYS A 168 -4.45 3.04 -14.54
N ILE A 169 -3.33 2.32 -14.56
CA ILE A 169 -2.88 1.48 -13.46
C ILE A 169 -1.53 2.00 -12.98
N VAL A 170 -1.37 2.16 -11.67
CA VAL A 170 -0.12 2.57 -11.02
C VAL A 170 0.25 1.53 -10.00
N ALA A 171 1.52 1.17 -9.90
CA ALA A 171 2.05 0.39 -8.78
C ALA A 171 3.38 1.02 -8.36
N LEU A 172 3.66 0.98 -7.06
CA LEU A 172 4.98 1.36 -6.55
C LEU A 172 5.81 0.08 -6.37
N PRO A 173 7.11 0.11 -6.72
CA PRO A 173 8.00 -1.01 -6.49
C PRO A 173 8.16 -1.23 -4.97
N LYS A 174 8.52 -2.46 -4.63
CA LYS A 174 8.82 -2.85 -3.24
C LYS A 174 10.23 -2.48 -2.79
N ASP A 175 11.03 -1.93 -3.70
CA ASP A 175 12.41 -1.55 -3.46
C ASP A 175 12.52 -0.68 -2.20
N THR A 176 13.63 -0.86 -1.49
CA THR A 176 13.95 -0.07 -0.31
C THR A 176 14.72 1.20 -0.66
N VAL A 177 14.72 2.19 0.23
CA VAL A 177 15.48 3.43 0.02
C VAL A 177 16.98 3.17 -0.10
N GLY A 178 17.52 2.18 0.63
CA GLY A 178 18.93 1.83 0.62
C GLY A 178 19.43 1.27 -0.72
N GLU A 179 18.55 0.63 -1.50
CA GLU A 179 18.89 0.14 -2.84
C GLU A 179 19.10 1.28 -3.85
N HIS A 180 18.49 2.45 -3.59
CA HIS A 180 18.48 3.58 -4.53
C HIS A 180 19.15 4.84 -3.99
N MET A 181 19.60 4.83 -2.74
CA MET A 181 20.26 5.96 -2.12
C MET A 181 21.56 6.32 -2.83
N SER A 182 21.93 7.58 -2.75
CA SER A 182 23.26 8.05 -3.12
C SER A 182 24.20 7.92 -1.94
N SER A 183 25.36 7.31 -2.18
CA SER A 183 26.46 7.18 -1.23
C SER A 183 27.80 7.35 -1.99
N PRO A 184 28.82 8.02 -1.43
CA PRO A 184 28.86 8.65 -0.10
C PRO A 184 27.98 9.92 -0.02
N ILE A 185 27.72 10.38 1.21
CA ILE A 185 26.93 11.61 1.44
C ILE A 185 27.75 12.83 1.01
N ILE A 186 27.30 13.51 -0.04
CA ILE A 186 27.80 14.85 -0.40
C ILE A 186 27.12 15.84 0.54
N SER A 187 27.92 16.60 1.30
CA SER A 187 27.46 17.59 2.29
C SER A 187 28.27 18.88 2.20
N VAL A 188 27.72 19.94 2.77
CA VAL A 188 28.35 21.27 2.90
C VAL A 188 28.55 21.62 4.37
N ASP A 189 29.54 22.44 4.70
CA ASP A 189 29.79 22.88 6.07
C ASP A 189 28.91 24.09 6.43
N ALA A 190 28.38 24.13 7.65
CA ALA A 190 27.52 25.21 8.12
C ALA A 190 28.22 26.58 8.13
N GLU A 191 29.54 26.61 8.30
CA GLU A 191 30.36 27.82 8.38
C GLU A 191 30.86 28.30 7.02
N GLU A 192 30.69 27.50 5.95
CA GLU A 192 31.09 27.92 4.61
C GLU A 192 30.13 28.95 4.01
N SER A 193 30.60 29.70 3.01
CA SER A 193 29.77 30.70 2.33
C SER A 193 28.73 30.05 1.40
N VAL A 194 27.59 30.70 1.24
CA VAL A 194 26.55 30.27 0.28
C VAL A 194 27.11 30.07 -1.13
N VAL A 195 28.04 30.91 -1.59
CA VAL A 195 28.69 30.76 -2.91
C VAL A 195 29.50 29.47 -3.03
N ASN A 196 30.23 29.08 -1.98
CA ASN A 196 31.01 27.84 -2.01
C ASN A 196 30.08 26.61 -1.97
N ALA A 197 29.07 26.64 -1.11
CA ALA A 197 28.06 25.59 -1.09
C ALA A 197 27.31 25.46 -2.43
N ALA A 198 27.01 26.58 -3.10
CA ALA A 198 26.42 26.57 -4.43
C ALA A 198 27.32 25.93 -5.50
N LYS A 199 28.65 26.10 -5.40
CA LYS A 199 29.60 25.40 -6.27
C LYS A 199 29.56 23.89 -6.05
N VAL A 200 29.50 23.44 -4.80
CA VAL A 200 29.36 22.01 -4.47
C VAL A 200 28.11 21.43 -5.13
N LEU A 201 26.97 22.13 -5.06
CA LEU A 201 25.74 21.72 -5.74
C LEU A 201 25.95 21.60 -7.26
N ALA A 202 26.53 22.63 -7.90
CA ALA A 202 26.74 22.68 -9.33
C ALA A 202 27.72 21.62 -9.85
N GLU A 203 28.86 21.44 -9.19
CA GLU A 203 29.91 20.49 -9.58
C GLU A 203 29.46 19.04 -9.47
N ASN A 204 28.59 18.74 -8.50
CA ASN A 204 28.05 17.40 -8.31
C ASN A 204 26.74 17.16 -9.07
N GLY A 205 26.20 18.17 -9.75
CA GLY A 205 24.90 18.07 -10.44
C GLY A 205 23.73 17.77 -9.50
N ILE A 206 23.81 18.23 -8.24
CA ILE A 206 22.78 18.00 -7.22
C ILE A 206 22.08 19.32 -6.88
N TYR A 207 20.79 19.24 -6.53
CA TYR A 207 19.99 20.44 -6.22
C TYR A 207 19.77 20.64 -4.71
N CYS A 208 20.18 19.68 -3.89
CA CYS A 208 20.07 19.72 -2.44
C CYS A 208 21.16 18.87 -1.78
N THR A 209 21.48 19.20 -0.54
CA THR A 209 22.54 18.54 0.23
C THR A 209 22.31 18.72 1.74
N PRO A 210 22.64 17.73 2.58
CA PRO A 210 22.72 17.91 4.02
C PRO A 210 23.83 18.90 4.41
N VAL A 211 23.61 19.63 5.49
CA VAL A 211 24.59 20.56 6.08
C VAL A 211 25.20 19.92 7.32
N GLN A 212 26.52 19.97 7.45
CA GLN A 212 27.26 19.51 8.61
C GLN A 212 27.80 20.67 9.46
N LYS A 213 27.81 20.48 10.78
CA LYS A 213 28.52 21.34 11.73
C LYS A 213 29.21 20.45 12.76
N ASN A 214 30.53 20.57 12.90
CA ASN A 214 31.33 19.76 13.83
C ASN A 214 31.08 18.23 13.67
N GLY A 215 31.02 17.76 12.42
CA GLY A 215 30.80 16.34 12.10
C GLY A 215 29.38 15.83 12.31
N LYS A 216 28.41 16.69 12.65
CA LYS A 216 26.99 16.33 12.79
C LYS A 216 26.16 16.98 11.70
N PHE A 217 25.18 16.24 11.16
CA PHE A 217 24.20 16.83 10.26
C PHE A 217 23.24 17.74 11.05
N VAL A 218 23.10 18.99 10.61
CA VAL A 218 22.31 20.03 11.31
C VAL A 218 21.20 20.65 10.46
N GLY A 219 21.19 20.44 9.15
CA GLY A 219 20.17 21.01 8.28
C GLY A 219 20.25 20.55 6.83
N ILE A 220 19.49 21.21 5.98
CA ILE A 220 19.43 20.97 4.53
C ILE A 220 19.66 22.29 3.81
N PHE A 221 20.52 22.26 2.79
CA PHE A 221 20.78 23.34 1.86
C PHE A 221 20.33 22.94 0.45
N THR A 222 19.78 23.89 -0.33
CA THR A 222 19.14 23.63 -1.63
C THR A 222 19.34 24.81 -2.58
N LEU A 223 19.09 24.61 -3.88
CA LEU A 223 19.09 25.71 -4.85
C LEU A 223 18.10 26.84 -4.52
N ASP A 224 16.98 26.53 -3.85
CA ASP A 224 16.03 27.57 -3.41
C ASP A 224 16.67 28.51 -2.37
N HIS A 225 17.51 27.98 -1.47
CA HIS A 225 18.28 28.79 -0.53
C HIS A 225 19.31 29.66 -1.25
N VAL A 226 19.94 29.15 -2.32
CA VAL A 226 20.85 29.93 -3.18
C VAL A 226 20.09 31.07 -3.84
N ALA A 227 18.95 30.78 -4.49
CA ALA A 227 18.13 31.79 -5.16
C ALA A 227 17.67 32.89 -4.19
N LYS A 228 17.24 32.50 -2.99
CA LYS A 228 16.87 33.44 -1.93
C LYS A 228 18.06 34.30 -1.49
N ALA A 229 19.23 33.70 -1.30
CA ALA A 229 20.44 34.43 -0.93
C ALA A 229 20.88 35.41 -2.02
N VAL A 230 20.72 35.08 -3.30
CA VAL A 230 20.94 36.03 -4.42
C VAL A 230 20.00 37.22 -4.30
N ALA A 231 18.70 36.98 -4.12
CA ALA A 231 17.69 38.03 -4.01
C ALA A 231 17.94 38.97 -2.82
N GLU A 232 18.50 38.44 -1.73
CA GLU A 232 18.80 39.19 -0.51
C GLU A 232 20.24 39.75 -0.46
N GLY A 233 21.08 39.50 -1.47
CA GLY A 233 22.49 39.92 -1.47
C GLY A 233 23.37 39.20 -0.43
N LYS A 234 22.98 38.00 0.00
CA LYS A 234 23.61 37.20 1.07
C LYS A 234 24.50 36.07 0.58
N LEU A 235 25.09 36.23 -0.60
CA LEU A 235 25.96 35.22 -1.21
C LEU A 235 27.22 34.91 -0.36
N ASN A 236 27.68 35.87 0.44
CA ASN A 236 28.82 35.70 1.36
C ASN A 236 28.41 35.31 2.79
N ALA A 237 27.11 35.18 3.08
CA ALA A 237 26.63 34.73 4.38
C ALA A 237 26.99 33.25 4.57
N LYS A 238 26.99 32.79 5.84
CA LYS A 238 27.21 31.38 6.14
C LYS A 238 26.01 30.53 5.72
N VAL A 239 26.26 29.27 5.35
CA VAL A 239 25.19 28.32 5.02
C VAL A 239 24.18 28.19 6.17
N GLU A 240 24.65 28.18 7.42
CA GLU A 240 23.76 28.04 8.59
C GLU A 240 22.71 29.17 8.72
N GLU A 241 22.99 30.35 8.17
CA GLU A 241 22.10 31.51 8.22
C GLU A 241 20.93 31.40 7.22
N VAL A 242 21.08 30.58 6.18
CA VAL A 242 20.10 30.46 5.08
C VAL A 242 19.50 29.06 4.94
N MET A 243 20.16 28.04 5.48
CA MET A 243 19.70 26.65 5.42
C MET A 243 18.38 26.45 6.14
N ARG A 244 17.73 25.32 5.87
CA ARG A 244 16.63 24.85 6.70
C ARG A 244 17.18 23.96 7.83
N PRO A 245 17.01 24.29 9.12
CA PRO A 245 17.48 23.49 10.26
C PRO A 245 16.54 22.32 10.55
N LYS A 246 16.19 21.55 9.52
CA LYS A 246 15.31 20.38 9.60
C LYS A 246 15.93 19.24 8.81
N LEU A 247 16.23 18.15 9.50
CA LEU A 247 16.66 16.88 8.91
C LEU A 247 15.59 15.85 9.14
N VAL A 248 15.25 15.13 8.09
CA VAL A 248 14.34 14.00 8.15
C VAL A 248 15.15 12.77 7.80
N MET A 249 15.12 11.80 8.70
CA MET A 249 15.89 10.57 8.59
C MET A 249 14.97 9.41 8.25
N VAL A 250 15.52 8.42 7.55
CA VAL A 250 14.82 7.20 7.17
C VAL A 250 15.79 6.02 7.19
N GLU A 251 15.37 4.87 7.72
CA GLU A 251 16.21 3.68 7.72
C GLU A 251 16.31 3.07 6.31
N LYS A 252 17.46 2.48 5.98
CA LYS A 252 17.78 1.98 4.64
C LYS A 252 16.80 0.92 4.11
N ASP A 253 16.13 0.19 5.00
CA ASP A 253 15.17 -0.86 4.70
C ASP A 253 13.73 -0.34 4.52
N THR A 254 13.50 0.95 4.74
CA THR A 254 12.21 1.61 4.49
C THR A 254 11.84 1.52 3.02
N LYS A 255 10.58 1.21 2.70
CA LYS A 255 10.08 1.12 1.32
C LYS A 255 10.04 2.50 0.66
N ILE A 256 10.26 2.56 -0.65
CA ILE A 256 10.15 3.80 -1.44
C ILE A 256 8.80 4.51 -1.22
N GLY A 257 7.68 3.77 -1.22
CA GLY A 257 6.35 4.36 -1.05
C GLY A 257 6.19 5.09 0.29
N GLU A 258 6.76 4.53 1.37
CA GLU A 258 6.77 5.16 2.69
C GLU A 258 7.68 6.39 2.72
N ALA A 259 8.86 6.31 2.10
CA ALA A 259 9.76 7.45 1.96
C ALA A 259 9.13 8.62 1.19
N LEU A 260 8.38 8.35 0.11
CA LEU A 260 7.65 9.37 -0.64
C LEU A 260 6.55 10.03 0.21
N ARG A 261 5.84 9.26 1.04
CA ARG A 261 4.84 9.80 2.00
C ARG A 261 5.53 10.69 3.02
N LEU A 262 6.64 10.23 3.60
CA LEU A 262 7.44 11.01 4.56
C LEU A 262 7.94 12.32 3.94
N MET A 263 8.46 12.28 2.71
CA MET A 263 8.86 13.48 1.96
C MET A 263 7.72 14.49 1.81
N ARG A 264 6.54 14.02 1.40
CA ARG A 264 5.34 14.86 1.24
C ARG A 264 4.90 15.47 2.56
N ASP A 265 4.77 14.65 3.60
CA ASP A 265 4.20 15.05 4.89
C ASP A 265 5.15 16.03 5.61
N GLU A 266 6.46 15.78 5.55
CA GLU A 266 7.48 16.65 6.13
C GLU A 266 7.83 17.86 5.25
N LYS A 267 7.27 17.92 4.02
CA LYS A 267 7.55 18.92 2.98
C LYS A 267 9.05 19.01 2.69
N VAL A 268 9.68 17.87 2.48
CA VAL A 268 11.11 17.73 2.18
C VAL A 268 11.28 16.91 0.91
N ARG A 269 12.32 17.20 0.13
CA ARG A 269 12.62 16.50 -1.13
C ARG A 269 13.85 15.58 -1.04
N ILE A 270 14.48 15.57 0.13
CA ILE A 270 15.67 14.80 0.48
C ILE A 270 15.48 14.21 1.87
N LEU A 271 15.86 12.95 2.03
CA LEU A 271 15.94 12.26 3.32
C LEU A 271 17.37 11.81 3.54
N LEU A 272 17.84 11.94 4.78
CA LEU A 272 19.09 11.33 5.21
C LEU A 272 18.84 9.86 5.51
N VAL A 273 19.54 8.97 4.81
CA VAL A 273 19.36 7.53 4.97
C VAL A 273 20.31 7.03 6.06
N THR A 274 19.75 6.29 7.02
CA THR A 274 20.47 5.67 8.14
C THR A 274 20.52 4.16 8.01
N ASP A 275 21.56 3.55 8.58
CA ASP A 275 21.65 2.10 8.83
C ASP A 275 21.89 1.92 10.32
N LYS A 276 20.87 1.48 11.06
CA LYS A 276 20.92 1.34 12.52
C LYS A 276 21.26 2.68 13.21
N GLY A 277 20.66 3.76 12.71
CA GLY A 277 20.86 5.13 13.21
C GLY A 277 22.11 5.85 12.69
N GLU A 278 23.03 5.17 12.00
CA GLU A 278 24.23 5.79 11.43
C GLU A 278 23.96 6.32 10.01
N PRO A 279 24.27 7.58 9.67
CA PRO A 279 24.07 8.11 8.32
C PRO A 279 24.94 7.40 7.28
N VAL A 280 24.33 6.82 6.25
CA VAL A 280 25.01 6.04 5.19
C VAL A 280 24.78 6.57 3.78
N GLY A 281 23.76 7.41 3.58
CA GLY A 281 23.44 7.96 2.26
C GLY A 281 22.36 9.02 2.31
N VAL A 282 21.92 9.43 1.12
CA VAL A 282 20.77 10.33 0.93
C VAL A 282 19.87 9.78 -0.17
N ILE A 283 18.57 9.99 -0.04
CA ILE A 283 17.59 9.69 -1.10
C ILE A 283 16.78 10.93 -1.42
N THR A 284 16.58 11.21 -2.71
CA THR A 284 15.81 12.36 -3.19
C THR A 284 14.60 11.90 -3.99
N ASP A 285 13.58 12.76 -4.07
CA ASP A 285 12.39 12.48 -4.88
C ASP A 285 12.74 12.23 -6.36
N GLN A 286 13.69 12.99 -6.92
CA GLN A 286 14.18 12.85 -8.29
C GLN A 286 14.82 11.48 -8.49
N LYS A 287 15.65 11.02 -7.55
CA LYS A 287 16.28 9.70 -7.63
C LYS A 287 15.23 8.59 -7.67
N ILE A 288 14.19 8.72 -6.84
CA ILE A 288 13.05 7.81 -6.83
C ILE A 288 12.31 7.88 -8.17
N LEU A 289 11.97 9.08 -8.67
CA LEU A 289 11.23 9.26 -9.92
C LEU A 289 11.97 8.67 -11.14
N THR A 290 13.27 8.92 -11.28
CA THR A 290 14.10 8.34 -12.34
C THR A 290 14.08 6.81 -12.30
N ARG A 291 13.98 6.22 -11.11
CA ARG A 291 13.86 4.77 -10.96
C ARG A 291 12.47 4.24 -11.33
N LEU A 292 11.41 4.96 -10.98
CA LEU A 292 10.02 4.58 -11.24
C LEU A 292 9.65 4.64 -12.73
N ALA A 293 10.26 5.53 -13.50
CA ALA A 293 9.97 5.72 -14.91
C ALA A 293 11.25 5.80 -15.77
N PRO A 294 12.07 4.73 -15.82
CA PRO A 294 13.38 4.77 -16.46
C PRO A 294 13.29 5.03 -17.98
N GLU A 295 12.21 4.61 -18.63
CA GLU A 295 12.00 4.77 -20.08
C GLU A 295 11.52 6.19 -20.47
N GLN A 296 11.11 7.01 -19.50
CA GLN A 296 10.58 8.37 -19.73
C GLN A 296 11.59 9.47 -19.36
N VAL A 297 12.71 9.10 -18.75
CA VAL A 297 13.78 10.02 -18.39
C VAL A 297 14.91 9.82 -19.40
N GLU A 298 14.89 10.62 -20.48
CA GLU A 298 16.08 10.74 -21.35
C GLU A 298 17.26 11.17 -20.48
N THR A 299 18.27 10.30 -20.38
CA THR A 299 19.61 10.63 -19.85
C THR A 299 20.45 11.34 -20.90
#